data_AF-A0A8T3YNX0-F1
#
_entry.id   AF-A0A8T3YNX0-F1
#
_cell.length_a   1.000
_cell.length_b   1.000
_cell.length_c   1.000
_cell.angle_alpha   90.00
_cell.angle_beta   90.00
_cell.angle_gamma   90.00
#
_symmetry.space_group_name_H-M   'P 1'
#
loop_
_entity.id
_entity.type
_entity.pdbx_description
1 polymer ?
#
loop_
_entity_poly.entity_id
_entity_poly.type
_entity_poly.pdbx_seq_one_letter_code
_entity_poly.pdbx_strand_id
1 'polypeptide(L)'
;MALDRRMAIGIGVSAAHFALQLATLFAAFSMSMQRFDTMAAKGTAETLLTAMSAILAFPIVWAIGLLPKSILNSISGMGMAGSIIGYIPYVLNSAVWGIAAIVAYDSLKKRK
;
A
#
# COMPACT_ATOMS: atom_id res chain seq x y z
N MET A 1 8.82 -14.29 -27.64
CA MET A 1 9.00 -12.83 -27.87
C MET A 1 7.82 -11.97 -27.43
N ALA A 2 6.61 -12.04 -28.02
CA ALA A 2 5.50 -11.16 -27.62
C ALA A 2 5.00 -11.40 -26.17
N LEU A 3 5.07 -12.65 -25.70
CA LEU A 3 4.70 -13.04 -24.33
C LEU A 3 5.71 -12.53 -23.29
N ASP A 4 7.00 -12.61 -23.61
CA ASP A 4 8.09 -12.15 -22.74
C ASP A 4 8.03 -10.64 -22.48
N ARG A 5 7.67 -9.85 -23.52
CA ARG A 5 7.51 -8.40 -23.40
C ARG A 5 6.34 -8.03 -22.48
N ARG A 6 5.21 -8.74 -22.56
CA ARG A 6 4.04 -8.51 -21.68
C ARG A 6 4.37 -8.84 -20.22
N MET A 7 5.08 -9.93 -19.97
CA MET A 7 5.52 -10.31 -18.63
C MET A 7 6.54 -9.32 -18.05
N ALA A 8 7.49 -8.85 -18.86
CA ALA A 8 8.45 -7.82 -18.43
C ALA A 8 7.77 -6.50 -18.04
N ILE A 9 6.76 -6.07 -18.81
CA ILE A 9 5.93 -4.90 -18.47
C ILE A 9 5.20 -5.14 -17.15
N GLY A 10 4.60 -6.32 -16.97
CA GLY A 10 3.90 -6.68 -15.71
C GLY A 10 4.82 -6.62 -14.50
N ILE A 11 6.04 -7.17 -14.59
CA ILE A 11 7.04 -7.09 -13.51
C ILE A 11 7.42 -5.63 -13.23
N GLY A 12 7.67 -4.85 -14.27
CA GLY A 12 8.02 -3.43 -14.13
C GLY A 12 6.92 -2.64 -13.42
N VAL A 13 5.66 -2.85 -13.80
CA VAL A 13 4.50 -2.20 -13.17
C VAL A 13 4.36 -2.62 -11.70
N SER A 14 4.49 -3.92 -11.39
CA SER A 14 4.40 -4.44 -10.03
C SER A 14 5.53 -3.90 -9.14
N ALA A 15 6.76 -3.86 -9.65
CA ALA A 15 7.92 -3.32 -8.93
C ALA A 15 7.78 -1.81 -8.69
N ALA A 16 7.31 -1.06 -9.70
CA ALA A 16 7.05 0.36 -9.56
C ALA A 16 5.93 0.63 -8.53
N HIS A 17 4.84 -0.13 -8.55
CA HIS A 17 3.78 -0.05 -7.55
C HIS A 17 4.30 -0.35 -6.15
N PHE A 18 5.09 -1.41 -5.98
CA PHE A 18 5.69 -1.77 -4.69
C PHE A 18 6.57 -0.62 -4.16
N ALA A 19 7.48 -0.09 -4.99
CA ALA A 19 8.37 0.99 -4.59
C ALA A 19 7.60 2.28 -4.22
N LEU A 20 6.60 2.65 -5.02
CA LEU A 20 5.73 3.80 -4.75
C LEU A 20 4.93 3.62 -3.46
N GLN A 21 4.35 2.43 -3.24
CA GLN A 21 3.60 2.12 -2.02
C GLN A 21 4.51 2.20 -0.78
N LEU A 22 5.72 1.64 -0.86
CA LEU A 22 6.68 1.65 0.23
C LEU A 22 7.14 3.08 0.56
N ALA A 23 7.47 3.88 -0.46
CA ALA A 23 7.85 5.29 -0.27
C ALA A 23 6.71 6.10 0.37
N THR A 24 5.48 5.91 -0.11
CA THR A 24 4.29 6.58 0.43
C THR A 24 4.01 6.15 1.87
N LEU A 25 4.19 4.87 2.19
CA LEU A 25 4.06 4.34 3.56
C LEU A 25 5.07 4.99 4.50
N PHE A 26 6.35 5.02 4.14
CA PHE A 26 7.40 5.62 4.97
C PHE A 26 7.17 7.12 5.19
N ALA A 27 6.80 7.85 4.14
CA ALA A 27 6.51 9.28 4.24
C ALA A 27 5.28 9.55 5.14
N ALA A 28 4.20 8.79 4.97
CA ALA A 28 3.01 8.90 5.82
C ALA A 28 3.33 8.57 7.29
N PHE A 29 4.07 7.49 7.53
CA PHE A 29 4.49 7.09 8.86
C PHE A 29 5.37 8.15 9.53
N SER A 30 6.34 8.71 8.80
CA SER A 30 7.23 9.76 9.32
C SER A 30 6.46 11.02 9.70
N MET A 31 5.53 11.47 8.86
CA MET A 31 4.66 12.62 9.18
C MET A 31 3.77 12.35 10.40
N SER A 32 3.21 11.14 10.49
CA SER A 32 2.40 10.74 11.66
C SER A 32 3.21 10.70 12.95
N MET A 33 4.47 10.25 12.91
CA MET A 33 5.36 10.28 14.08
C MET A 33 5.71 11.71 14.49
N GLN A 34 6.07 12.56 13.54
CA GLN A 34 6.30 13.99 13.81
C GLN A 34 5.07 14.67 14.42
N ARG A 35 3.87 14.31 13.95
CA ARG A 35 2.60 14.79 14.50
C ARG A 35 2.37 14.27 15.91
N PHE A 36 2.69 13.01 16.18
CA PHE A 36 2.57 12.41 17.50
C PHE A 36 3.43 13.15 18.53
N ASP A 37 4.67 13.51 18.15
CA ASP A 37 5.59 14.26 19.01
C ASP A 37 5.14 15.72 19.25
N THR A 38 4.52 16.35 18.25
CA THR A 38 4.13 17.77 18.30
C THR A 38 2.69 18.01 18.75
N MET A 39 1.88 16.95 18.89
CA MET A 39 0.42 17.02 19.09
C MET A 39 -0.31 17.92 18.06
N ALA A 40 0.30 18.16 16.90
CA ALA A 40 -0.26 19.01 15.87
C ALA A 40 -1.50 18.34 15.23
N ALA A 41 -2.39 19.18 14.67
CA ALA A 41 -3.49 18.69 13.86
C ALA A 41 -2.98 18.10 12.53
N LYS A 42 -3.73 17.16 11.95
CA LYS A 42 -3.41 16.54 10.66
C LYS A 42 -3.37 17.61 9.55
N GLY A 43 -2.24 17.75 8.88
CA GLY A 43 -2.05 18.72 7.80
C GLY A 43 -2.59 18.25 6.44
N THR A 44 -2.68 19.18 5.49
CA THR A 44 -3.11 18.90 4.11
C THR A 44 -2.19 17.92 3.39
N ALA A 45 -0.87 18.01 3.62
CA ALA A 45 0.12 17.10 3.03
C ALA A 45 -0.07 15.65 3.51
N GLU A 46 -0.29 15.44 4.80
CA GLU A 46 -0.55 14.11 5.38
C GLU A 46 -1.88 13.52 4.86
N THR A 47 -2.87 14.38 4.64
CA THR A 47 -4.17 14.01 4.06
C THR A 47 -4.02 13.58 2.60
N LEU A 48 -3.28 14.34 1.80
CA LEU A 48 -2.99 14.01 0.41
C LEU A 48 -2.21 12.69 0.31
N LEU A 49 -1.19 12.49 1.15
CA LEU A 49 -0.42 11.24 1.16
C LEU A 49 -1.27 10.04 1.57
N THR A 50 -2.17 10.21 2.54
CA THR A 50 -3.13 9.16 2.91
C THR A 50 -4.02 8.80 1.73
N ALA A 51 -4.52 9.80 0.99
CA ALA A 51 -5.38 9.60 -0.18
C ALA A 51 -4.63 8.92 -1.34
N MET A 52 -3.40 9.36 -1.65
CA MET A 52 -2.55 8.73 -2.65
C MET A 52 -2.24 7.27 -2.29
N SER A 53 -1.93 7.01 -1.02
CA SER A 53 -1.70 5.66 -0.52
C SER A 53 -2.93 4.77 -0.64
N ALA A 54 -4.13 5.30 -0.40
CA ALA A 54 -5.39 4.58 -0.56
C ALA A 54 -5.67 4.20 -2.02
N ILE A 55 -5.34 5.08 -2.97
CA ILE A 55 -5.46 4.80 -4.41
C ILE A 55 -4.51 3.67 -4.82
N LEU A 56 -3.25 3.70 -4.36
CA LEU A 56 -2.27 2.65 -4.64
C LEU A 56 -2.62 1.31 -3.95
N ALA A 57 -3.41 1.36 -2.87
CA ALA A 57 -3.92 0.20 -2.14
C ALA A 57 -5.21 -0.40 -2.71
N PHE A 58 -5.68 0.04 -3.89
CA PHE A 58 -6.96 -0.36 -4.50
C PHE A 58 -7.31 -1.86 -4.41
N PRO A 59 -6.40 -2.83 -4.66
CA PRO A 59 -6.74 -4.26 -4.55
C PRO A 59 -7.15 -4.68 -3.13
N ILE A 60 -6.45 -4.16 -2.12
CA ILE A 60 -6.74 -4.45 -0.72
C ILE A 60 -7.89 -3.60 -0.20
N VAL A 61 -8.03 -2.34 -0.63
CA VAL A 61 -9.17 -1.50 -0.25
C VAL A 61 -10.48 -2.13 -0.74
N TRP A 62 -10.49 -2.73 -1.93
CA TRP A 62 -11.63 -3.50 -2.42
C TRP A 62 -11.89 -4.74 -1.55
N ALA A 63 -10.86 -5.51 -1.19
CA ALA A 63 -10.99 -6.67 -0.30
C ALA A 63 -11.45 -6.29 1.13
N ILE A 64 -11.00 -5.14 1.65
CA ILE A 64 -11.41 -4.58 2.94
C ILE A 64 -12.85 -4.06 2.87
N GLY A 65 -13.29 -3.54 1.73
CA GLY A 65 -14.69 -3.17 1.49
C GLY A 65 -15.67 -4.35 1.56
N LEU A 66 -15.18 -5.58 1.50
CA LEU A 66 -15.96 -6.80 1.72
C LEU A 66 -16.06 -7.18 3.21
N LEU A 67 -15.32 -6.51 4.10
CA LEU A 67 -15.39 -6.78 5.53
C LEU A 67 -16.70 -6.22 6.13
N PRO A 68 -17.23 -6.86 7.19
CA PRO A 68 -18.37 -6.34 7.94
C PRO A 68 -18.16 -4.89 8.37
N LYS A 69 -19.20 -4.06 8.29
CA LYS A 69 -19.17 -2.64 8.67
C LYS A 69 -18.67 -2.41 10.11
N SER A 70 -18.86 -3.37 11.01
CA SER A 70 -18.31 -3.34 12.38
C SER A 70 -16.78 -3.37 12.41
N ILE A 71 -16.14 -4.12 11.52
CA ILE A 71 -14.68 -4.18 11.39
C ILE A 71 -14.16 -2.93 10.69
N LEU A 72 -14.85 -2.47 9.64
CA LEU A 72 -14.55 -1.21 8.97
C LEU A 72 -14.59 -0.03 9.93
N ASN A 73 -15.63 0.07 10.77
CA ASN A 73 -15.76 1.12 11.78
C ASN A 73 -14.72 1.02 12.89
N SER A 74 -14.20 -0.17 13.21
CA SER A 74 -13.06 -0.31 14.12
C SER A 74 -11.74 0.19 13.49
N ILE A 75 -11.61 0.07 12.17
CA ILE A 75 -10.47 0.57 11.39
C ILE A 75 -10.58 2.08 11.15
N SER A 76 -11.78 2.60 10.91
CA SER A 76 -12.05 4.00 10.52
C SER A 76 -12.52 4.92 11.65
N GLY A 77 -13.13 4.37 12.70
CA GLY A 77 -13.83 5.11 13.77
C GLY A 77 -13.02 5.32 15.05
N MET A 78 -11.95 4.56 15.26
CA MET A 78 -10.89 4.98 16.17
C MET A 78 -9.97 5.93 15.41
N GLY A 79 -9.42 6.97 16.04
CA GLY A 79 -8.44 7.93 15.46
C GLY A 79 -7.10 7.31 15.02
N MET A 80 -7.13 6.13 14.42
CA MET A 80 -6.03 5.26 14.00
C MET A 80 -5.42 5.65 12.67
N ALA A 81 -5.87 6.75 12.06
CA ALA A 81 -5.10 7.41 11.00
C ALA A 81 -3.67 7.79 11.45
N GLY A 82 -3.36 7.72 12.75
CA GLY A 82 -2.00 7.78 13.30
C GLY A 82 -1.57 6.60 14.19
N SER A 83 -2.30 5.47 14.23
CA SER A 83 -1.88 4.29 15.00
C SER A 83 -1.26 3.22 14.10
N ILE A 84 -0.38 2.39 14.65
CA ILE A 84 0.30 1.29 13.94
C ILE A 84 -0.70 0.37 13.20
N ILE A 85 -1.90 0.15 13.77
CA ILE A 85 -2.92 -0.73 13.20
C ILE A 85 -3.48 -0.16 11.89
N GLY A 86 -3.59 1.16 11.77
CA GLY A 86 -4.02 1.83 10.54
C GLY A 86 -3.06 1.59 9.37
N TYR A 87 -1.81 1.19 9.63
CA TYR A 87 -0.80 0.89 8.61
C TYR A 87 -0.86 -0.55 8.08
N ILE A 88 -1.56 -1.47 8.76
CA ILE A 88 -1.60 -2.90 8.41
C ILE A 88 -2.09 -3.15 6.98
N PRO A 89 -3.20 -2.54 6.51
CA PRO A 89 -3.65 -2.71 5.11
C PRO A 89 -2.57 -2.36 4.08
N TYR A 90 -1.77 -1.33 4.36
CA TYR A 90 -0.75 -0.85 3.45
C TYR A 90 0.47 -1.80 3.41
N VAL A 91 0.88 -2.32 4.57
CA VAL A 91 1.93 -3.34 4.67
C VAL A 91 1.51 -4.61 3.91
N LEU A 92 0.26 -5.04 4.10
CA LEU A 92 -0.28 -6.18 3.36
C LEU A 92 -0.31 -5.92 1.84
N ASN A 93 -0.64 -4.69 1.40
CA ASN A 93 -0.70 -4.36 -0.02
C ASN A 93 0.71 -4.39 -0.64
N SER A 94 1.69 -3.82 0.05
CA SER A 94 3.10 -3.93 -0.33
C SER A 94 3.55 -5.39 -0.41
N ALA A 95 3.18 -6.24 0.55
CA ALA A 95 3.51 -7.66 0.52
C ALA A 95 2.91 -8.39 -0.69
N VAL A 96 1.64 -8.13 -1.01
CA VAL A 96 0.95 -8.73 -2.18
C VAL A 96 1.68 -8.38 -3.48
N TRP A 97 2.02 -7.11 -3.69
CA TRP A 97 2.73 -6.67 -4.89
C TRP A 97 4.18 -7.19 -4.94
N GLY A 98 4.86 -7.27 -3.80
CA GLY A 98 6.19 -7.88 -3.70
C GLY A 98 6.18 -9.36 -4.07
N ILE A 99 5.23 -10.13 -3.55
CA ILE A 99 5.04 -11.55 -3.89
C ILE A 99 4.72 -11.70 -5.38
N ALA A 100 3.81 -10.88 -5.91
CA ALA A 100 3.46 -10.91 -7.33
C ALA A 100 4.68 -10.65 -8.24
N ALA A 101 5.56 -9.72 -7.86
CA ALA A 101 6.79 -9.45 -8.60
C ALA A 101 7.77 -10.65 -8.57
N ILE A 102 7.96 -11.28 -7.40
CA ILE A 102 8.81 -12.47 -7.25
C ILE A 102 8.28 -13.64 -8.08
N VAL A 103 6.99 -13.94 -7.99
CA VAL A 103 6.33 -15.03 -8.72
C VAL A 103 6.43 -14.81 -10.23
N ALA A 104 6.20 -13.57 -10.68
CA ALA A 104 6.34 -13.22 -12.10
C ALA A 104 7.78 -13.38 -12.60
N TYR A 105 8.79 -13.00 -11.80
CA TYR A 105 10.20 -13.19 -12.12
C TYR A 105 10.60 -14.67 -12.17
N ASP A 106 10.21 -15.47 -11.19
CA ASP A 106 10.48 -16.91 -11.18
C ASP A 106 9.84 -17.63 -12.38
N SER A 107 8.62 -17.23 -12.74
CA SER A 107 7.91 -17.73 -13.92
C SER A 107 8.62 -17.43 -15.24
N LEU A 108 9.36 -16.31 -15.33
CA LEU A 108 10.20 -16.00 -16.49
C LEU A 108 11.49 -16.82 -16.49
N LYS A 109 12.11 -17.00 -15.33
CA LYS A 109 13.36 -17.77 -15.19
C LYS A 109 13.16 -19.23 -15.63
N LYS A 110 12.04 -19.85 -15.28
CA LYS A 110 11.69 -21.24 -15.65
C LYS A 110 11.40 -21.45 -17.13
N ARG A 111 11.19 -20.38 -17.91
CA ARG A 111 10.90 -20.45 -19.35
C ARG A 111 12.12 -20.24 -20.25
N LYS A 112 13.25 -19.86 -19.66
CA LYS A 112 14.55 -19.75 -20.33
C LYS A 112 15.37 -21.00 -20.05
#